data_AF-A0A2N7QW63-F1
#
_entry.id   AF-A0A2N7QW63-F1
#
_cell.length_a   1.000
_cell.length_b   1.000
_cell.length_c   1.000
_cell.angle_alpha   90.00
_cell.angle_beta   90.00
_cell.angle_gamma   90.00
#
_symmetry.space_group_name_H-M   'P 1'
#
loop_
_entity.id
_entity.type
_entity.pdbx_description
1 polymer ?
#
loop_
_entity_poly.entity_id
_entity_poly.type
_entity_poly.pdbx_seq_one_letter_code
_entity_poly.pdbx_strand_id
1 'polypeptide(L)'
;MATQNIVMLLVGIAFFALGFLLSTKEKVAEWGLSHGRARIWISLLGKERAMKLTKYFFGPVCMLLGVLSLLITVATVFGKMPAQ
;
A
#
# COMPACT_ATOMS: atom_id res chain seq x y z
N MET A 1 -13.12 18.63 -8.22
CA MET A 1 -11.64 18.57 -8.25
C MET A 1 -11.02 18.52 -6.85
N ALA A 2 -11.29 19.48 -5.95
CA ALA A 2 -10.70 19.47 -4.60
C ALA A 2 -10.99 18.17 -3.81
N THR A 3 -12.24 17.70 -3.79
CA THR A 3 -12.64 16.47 -3.08
C THR A 3 -11.93 15.22 -3.62
N GLN A 4 -11.76 15.11 -4.95
CA GLN A 4 -11.06 13.97 -5.57
C GLN A 4 -9.58 13.95 -5.20
N ASN A 5 -8.93 15.12 -5.15
CA ASN A 5 -7.53 15.24 -4.73
C ASN A 5 -7.34 14.85 -3.26
N ILE A 6 -8.26 15.27 -2.38
CA ILE A 6 -8.25 14.90 -0.95
C ILE A 6 -8.41 13.38 -0.80
N VAL A 7 -9.33 12.77 -1.55
CA VAL A 7 -9.53 11.31 -1.52
C VAL A 7 -8.27 10.57 -2.02
N MET A 8 -7.64 11.00 -3.12
CA MET A 8 -6.40 10.37 -3.59
C MET A 8 -5.24 10.51 -2.59
N LEU A 9 -5.17 11.64 -1.89
CA LEU A 9 -4.16 11.87 -0.85
C LEU A 9 -4.37 10.92 0.34
N LEU A 10 -5.62 10.80 0.82
CA LEU A 10 -5.97 9.87 1.90
C LEU A 10 -5.73 8.41 1.51
N VAL A 11 -6.05 8.03 0.26
CA VAL A 11 -5.76 6.70 -0.27
C VAL A 11 -4.25 6.46 -0.30
N GLY A 12 -3.46 7.41 -0.80
CA GLY A 12 -2.00 7.30 -0.82
C GLY A 12 -1.40 7.11 0.57
N ILE A 13 -1.86 7.89 1.57
CA ILE A 13 -1.44 7.73 2.97
C ILE A 13 -1.85 6.36 3.51
N ALA A 14 -3.08 5.92 3.26
CA ALA A 14 -3.58 4.63 3.73
C ALA A 14 -2.76 3.46 3.16
N PHE A 15 -2.44 3.49 1.86
CA PHE A 15 -1.59 2.48 1.22
C PHE A 15 -0.16 2.50 1.76
N PHE A 16 0.42 3.67 1.99
CA PHE A 16 1.75 3.80 2.58
C PHE A 16 1.78 3.23 4.01
N ALA A 17 0.81 3.60 4.85
CA ALA A 17 0.69 3.10 6.21
C ALA A 17 0.45 1.59 6.25
N LEU A 18 -0.42 1.06 5.38
CA LEU A 18 -0.66 -0.37 5.24
C LEU A 18 0.60 -1.12 4.80
N GLY A 19 1.31 -0.62 3.78
CA GLY A 19 2.55 -1.22 3.32
C GLY A 19 3.63 -1.25 4.41
N PHE A 20 3.76 -0.15 5.16
CA PHE A 20 4.68 -0.07 6.29
C PHE A 20 4.33 -1.05 7.41
N LEU A 21 3.04 -1.14 7.77
CA LEU A 21 2.56 -2.07 8.79
C LEU A 21 2.68 -3.53 8.34
N LEU A 22 2.41 -3.84 7.07
CA LEU A 22 2.59 -5.17 6.49
C LEU A 22 4.05 -5.62 6.52
N SER A 23 4.99 -4.70 6.32
CA SER A 23 6.43 -4.97 6.36
C SER A 23 6.93 -5.15 7.81
N THR A 24 6.48 -4.30 8.73
CA THR A 24 7.02 -4.25 10.11
C THR A 24 6.29 -5.13 11.12
N LYS A 25 4.97 -5.30 11.00
CA LYS A 25 4.13 -6.00 12.00
C LYS A 25 3.66 -7.35 11.48
N GLU A 26 4.15 -8.42 12.10
CA GLU A 26 3.75 -9.80 11.77
C GLU A 26 2.25 -10.03 11.91
N LYS A 27 1.63 -9.47 12.94
CA LYS A 27 0.18 -9.57 13.13
C LYS A 27 -0.62 -8.98 11.98
N VAL A 28 -0.11 -7.93 11.33
CA VAL A 28 -0.79 -7.29 10.18
C VAL A 28 -0.58 -8.11 8.91
N ALA A 29 0.62 -8.66 8.72
CA ALA A 29 0.88 -9.61 7.62
C ALA A 29 0.03 -10.88 7.75
N GLU A 30 -0.09 -11.43 8.96
CA GLU A 30 -0.94 -12.59 9.25
C GLU A 30 -2.43 -12.26 9.07
N TRP A 31 -2.86 -11.08 9.52
CA TRP A 31 -4.22 -10.59 9.28
C TRP A 31 -4.52 -10.46 7.78
N GLY A 32 -3.60 -9.86 7.01
CA GLY A 32 -3.73 -9.72 5.55
C GLY A 32 -3.77 -11.07 4.83
N LEU A 33 -2.99 -12.04 5.29
CA LEU A 33 -2.99 -13.42 4.77
C LEU A 33 -4.24 -14.22 5.15
N SER A 34 -4.87 -13.94 6.29
CA SER A 34 -6.09 -14.63 6.74
C SER A 34 -7.37 -14.20 6.00
N HIS A 35 -7.34 -13.05 5.32
CA HIS A 35 -8.49 -12.49 4.60
C HIS A 35 -8.48 -12.80 3.10
N GLY A 36 -9.61 -13.33 2.61
CA GLY A 36 -9.91 -13.47 1.18
C GLY A 36 -8.95 -14.37 0.39
N ARG A 37 -8.52 -13.90 -0.79
CA ARG A 37 -7.67 -14.63 -1.75
C ARG A 37 -6.23 -14.83 -1.26
N ALA A 38 -5.81 -14.14 -0.21
CA ALA A 38 -4.48 -14.31 0.38
C ALA A 38 -4.29 -15.72 1.00
N ARG A 39 -5.39 -16.38 1.38
CA ARG A 39 -5.41 -17.76 1.90
C ARG A 39 -4.91 -18.79 0.86
N ILE A 40 -5.06 -18.48 -0.44
CA ILE A 40 -4.54 -19.30 -1.55
C ILE A 40 -3.00 -19.32 -1.51
N TRP A 41 -2.37 -18.21 -1.16
CA TRP A 41 -0.91 -18.12 -1.03
C TRP A 41 -0.39 -18.94 0.15
N ILE A 42 -1.14 -19.01 1.25
CA ILE A 42 -0.83 -19.91 2.37
C ILE A 42 -0.90 -21.37 1.91
N SER A 43 -1.95 -21.72 1.14
CA SER A 43 -2.14 -23.07 0.59
C SER A 43 -1.06 -23.47 -0.42
N LEU A 44 -0.52 -22.53 -1.19
CA LEU A 44 0.48 -22.79 -2.24
C LEU A 44 1.92 -22.82 -1.72
N LEU A 45 2.27 -21.93 -0.78
CA LEU A 45 3.66 -21.73 -0.36
C LEU A 45 3.94 -22.24 1.06
N GLY A 46 2.89 -22.50 1.85
CA GLY A 46 3.00 -22.73 3.29
C GLY A 46 3.08 -21.42 4.08
N LYS A 47 2.60 -21.46 5.33
CA LYS A 47 2.39 -20.27 6.19
C LYS A 47 3.65 -19.41 6.32
N GLU A 48 4.81 -20.01 6.58
CA GLU A 48 6.08 -19.28 6.74
C GLU A 48 6.51 -18.54 5.48
N ARG A 49 6.43 -19.19 4.31
CA ARG A 49 6.87 -18.59 3.04
C ARG A 49 5.88 -17.52 2.58
N ALA A 50 4.58 -17.73 2.77
CA ALA A 50 3.55 -16.72 2.50
C ALA A 50 3.75 -15.46 3.36
N MET A 51 4.15 -15.64 4.62
CA MET A 51 4.42 -14.53 5.55
C MET A 51 5.66 -13.74 5.13
N LYS A 52 6.74 -14.42 4.72
CA LYS A 52 7.92 -13.76 4.12
C LYS A 52 7.55 -13.02 2.83
N LEU A 53 6.78 -13.64 1.94
CA LEU A 53 6.33 -13.00 0.70
C LEU A 53 5.51 -11.74 0.99
N THR A 54 4.63 -11.80 1.99
CA THR A 54 3.79 -10.66 2.37
C THR A 54 4.60 -9.51 2.94
N LYS A 55 5.58 -9.80 3.79
CA LYS A 55 6.47 -8.80 4.38
C LYS A 55 7.46 -8.21 3.39
N TYR A 56 8.13 -9.04 2.60
CA TYR A 56 9.25 -8.61 1.75
C TYR A 56 8.85 -8.25 0.32
N PHE A 57 7.70 -8.72 -0.17
CA PHE A 57 7.22 -8.41 -1.51
C PHE A 57 6.01 -7.46 -1.43
N PHE A 58 4.92 -7.89 -0.80
CA PHE A 58 3.69 -7.09 -0.76
C PHE A 58 3.81 -5.81 0.06
N GLY A 59 4.52 -5.82 1.20
CA GLY A 59 4.76 -4.64 2.01
C GLY A 59 5.44 -3.51 1.22
N PRO A 60 6.66 -3.74 0.68
CA PRO A 60 7.36 -2.77 -0.14
C PRO A 60 6.59 -2.34 -1.40
N VAL A 61 5.92 -3.27 -2.10
CA VAL A 61 5.08 -2.93 -3.26
C VAL A 61 3.94 -2.00 -2.87
N CYS A 62 3.26 -2.28 -1.75
CA CYS A 62 2.17 -1.45 -1.24
C CYS A 62 2.68 -0.06 -0.81
N MET A 63 3.86 0.01 -0.18
CA MET A 63 4.50 1.30 0.12
C MET A 63 4.84 2.08 -1.15
N LEU A 64 5.41 1.42 -2.17
CA LEU A 64 5.73 2.04 -3.46
C LEU A 64 4.49 2.61 -4.15
N LEU A 65 3.38 1.87 -4.15
CA LEU A 65 2.10 2.34 -4.69
C LEU A 65 1.56 3.55 -3.90
N GLY A 66 1.68 3.54 -2.58
CA GLY A 66 1.35 4.68 -1.74
C GLY A 66 2.18 5.92 -2.07
N VAL A 67 3.50 5.76 -2.20
CA VAL A 67 4.42 6.85 -2.59
C VAL A 67 4.09 7.38 -3.99
N LEU A 68 3.86 6.50 -4.97
CA LEU A 68 3.44 6.88 -6.33
C LEU A 68 2.14 7.67 -6.32
N SER A 69 1.14 7.22 -5.56
CA SER A 69 -0.14 7.93 -5.41
C SER A 69 0.05 9.31 -4.81
N LEU A 70 0.92 9.44 -3.80
CA LEU A 70 1.26 10.73 -3.20
C LEU A 70 1.99 11.64 -4.19
N LEU A 71 2.98 11.13 -4.91
CA LEU A 71 3.73 11.89 -5.92
C LEU A 71 2.83 12.38 -7.06
N ILE A 72 1.92 11.53 -7.56
CA ILE A 72 0.95 11.93 -8.59
C ILE A 72 -0.01 12.99 -8.04
N THR A 73 -0.46 12.85 -6.80
CA THR A 73 -1.34 13.84 -6.16
C THR A 73 -0.62 15.18 -5.98
N VAL A 74 0.64 15.17 -5.53
CA VAL A 74 1.47 16.38 -5.44
C VAL A 74 1.70 16.98 -6.82
N ALA A 75 2.08 16.18 -7.82
CA ALA A 75 2.30 16.66 -9.19
C ALA A 75 1.03 17.25 -9.82
N THR A 76 -0.14 16.69 -9.54
CA THR A 76 -1.42 17.20 -10.07
C THR A 76 -1.90 18.46 -9.34
N VAL A 77 -1.57 18.62 -8.06
CA VAL A 77 -1.87 19.83 -7.27
C VAL A 77 -0.91 20.97 -7.59
N PHE A 78 0.40 20.70 -7.64
CA PHE A 78 1.45 21.71 -7.87
C PHE A 78 1.74 21.96 -9.35
N GLY A 79 1.62 20.95 -10.22
CA GLY A 79 1.79 21.11 -11.68
C GLY A 79 0.66 21.88 -12.35
N LYS A 80 -0.44 22.17 -11.63
CA LYS A 80 -1.52 23.06 -12.05
C LYS A 80 -1.37 24.50 -11.58
N MET A 81 -0.24 24.89 -10.95
CA MET A 81 0.08 26.30 -10.81
C MET A 81 0.70 26.80 -12.12
N PRO A 82 -0.04 27.49 -13.01
CA PRO A 82 0.64 28.34 -13.98
C PRO A 82 1.45 29.35 -13.16
N ALA A 83 2.70 29.52 -13.51
CA ALA A 83 3.54 30.59 -12.98
C ALA A 83 2.74 31.91 -13.07
N GLN A 84 2.32 32.42 -11.92
CA GLN A 84 1.83 33.79 -11.79
C GLN A 84 3.03 34.70 -11.59
#